data_AF-A0A519LN68-F1
#
_entry.id   AF-A0A519LN68-F1
#
_cell.length_a   1.000
_cell.length_b   1.000
_cell.length_c   1.000
_cell.angle_alpha   90.00
_cell.angle_beta   90.00
_cell.angle_gamma   90.00
#
_symmetry.space_group_name_H-M   'P 1'
#
loop_
_entity.id
_entity.type
_entity.pdbx_description
1 polymer ?
#
loop_
_entity_poly.entity_id
_entity_poly.type
_entity_poly.pdbx_seq_one_letter_code
_entity_poly.pdbx_strand_id
1 'polypeptide(L)'
;MNRITQKLQEDKKILSIYFSAGFPNLNDTVQIIQDLEKNGVDLIEIGLPFSDPLADGPTIQASSTTALQNGMTTQILFDQLINIRESVKIPLII
;
A
#
# COMPACT_ATOMS: atom_id res chain seq x y z
N MET A 1 0.54 -14.69 -17.00
CA MET A 1 -0.59 -13.96 -16.38
C MET A 1 -0.09 -13.32 -15.10
N ASN A 2 -0.40 -12.05 -14.82
CA ASN A 2 0.11 -11.37 -13.61
C ASN A 2 -0.75 -11.70 -12.38
N ARG A 3 -0.30 -11.29 -11.18
CA ARG A 3 -1.00 -11.55 -9.92
C ARG A 3 -2.42 -10.96 -9.89
N ILE A 4 -2.63 -9.80 -10.50
CA ILE A 4 -3.93 -9.12 -10.55
C ILE A 4 -4.90 -9.97 -11.36
N THR A 5 -4.54 -10.37 -12.58
CA THR A 5 -5.38 -11.19 -13.45
C THR A 5 -5.67 -12.56 -12.82
N GLN A 6 -4.71 -13.16 -12.10
CA GLN A 6 -4.95 -14.39 -11.33
C GLN A 6 -6.01 -14.17 -10.24
N LYS A 7 -5.89 -13.09 -9.46
CA LYS A 7 -6.81 -12.78 -8.37
C LYS A 7 -8.24 -12.50 -8.88
N LEU A 8 -8.37 -11.78 -10.00
CA LEU A 8 -9.66 -11.43 -10.61
C LEU A 8 -10.42 -12.61 -11.25
N GLN A 9 -9.80 -13.79 -11.37
CA GLN A 9 -10.46 -15.01 -11.87
C GLN A 9 -11.13 -15.84 -10.77
N GLU A 10 -10.91 -15.50 -9.50
CA GLU A 10 -11.52 -16.22 -8.38
C GLU A 10 -13.05 -15.97 -8.36
N ASP A 11 -13.85 -17.01 -8.11
CA ASP A 11 -15.31 -16.92 -8.00
C ASP A 11 -15.73 -16.39 -6.63
N LYS A 12 -15.28 -15.17 -6.31
CA LYS A 12 -15.63 -14.44 -5.09
C LYS A 12 -15.57 -12.93 -5.31
N LYS A 13 -16.15 -12.19 -4.36
CA LYS A 13 -15.93 -10.74 -4.28
C LYS A 13 -14.50 -10.47 -3.81
N ILE A 14 -13.94 -9.41 -4.38
CA ILE A 14 -12.58 -8.96 -4.14
C ILE A 14 -12.58 -7.81 -3.15
N LEU A 15 -11.77 -7.92 -2.10
CA LEU A 15 -11.50 -6.82 -1.17
C LEU A 15 -10.17 -6.12 -1.55
N SER A 16 -10.26 -4.91 -2.08
CA SER A 16 -9.10 -4.02 -2.29
C SER A 16 -9.02 -3.01 -1.14
N ILE A 17 -7.83 -2.83 -0.57
CA ILE A 17 -7.59 -1.83 0.48
C ILE A 17 -6.50 -0.86 0.05
N TYR A 18 -6.78 0.43 0.24
CA TYR A 18 -5.81 1.51 0.07
C TYR A 18 -5.27 1.98 1.43
N PHE A 19 -3.98 2.26 1.51
CA PHE A 19 -3.38 3.02 2.62
C PHE A 19 -2.18 3.87 2.15
N SER A 20 -1.85 4.93 2.88
CA SER A 20 -0.68 5.79 2.58
C SER A 20 0.61 5.20 3.14
N ALA A 21 1.63 4.99 2.30
CA ALA A 21 2.96 4.56 2.74
C ALA A 21 3.58 5.58 3.71
N GLY A 22 4.25 5.10 4.76
CA GLY A 22 4.89 5.96 5.76
C GLY A 22 3.93 6.61 6.77
N PHE A 23 2.68 6.16 6.81
CA PHE A 23 1.69 6.54 7.82
C PHE A 23 1.20 5.29 8.59
N PRO A 24 1.04 5.35 9.93
CA PRO A 24 1.28 6.51 10.79
C PRO A 24 2.75 6.82 11.04
N ASN A 25 3.65 5.84 10.92
CA ASN A 25 5.11 6.03 11.02
C ASN A 25 5.82 5.57 9.73
N LEU A 26 7.03 6.10 9.51
CA LEU A 26 7.85 5.84 8.31
C LEU A 26 8.03 4.34 7.99
N ASN A 27 8.18 3.50 9.01
CA ASN A 27 8.55 2.09 8.88
C ASN A 27 7.38 1.11 9.01
N ASP A 28 6.14 1.60 9.10
CA ASP A 28 4.97 0.72 9.31
C ASP A 28 4.49 0.04 8.01
N THR A 29 4.89 0.55 6.84
CA THR A 29 4.41 0.11 5.52
C THR A 29 4.45 -1.41 5.34
N VAL A 30 5.58 -2.05 5.64
CA VAL A 30 5.76 -3.50 5.45
C VAL A 30 4.85 -4.31 6.38
N GLN A 31 4.80 -3.92 7.65
CA GLN A 31 3.98 -4.58 8.66
C GLN A 31 2.49 -4.49 8.30
N ILE A 32 2.03 -3.30 7.87
CA ILE A 32 0.65 -3.08 7.41
C ILE A 32 0.31 -4.01 6.24
N ILE A 33 1.18 -4.13 5.23
CA ILE A 33 0.93 -5.00 4.08
C ILE A 33 0.79 -6.47 4.51
N GLN A 34 1.68 -6.95 5.37
CA GLN A 34 1.66 -8.32 5.88
C GLN A 34 0.40 -8.59 6.71
N ASP A 35 0.00 -7.64 7.55
CA ASP A 35 -1.22 -7.76 8.35
C ASP A 35 -2.48 -7.74 7.50
N LEU A 36 -2.55 -6.89 6.48
CA LEU A 36 -3.68 -6.87 5.54
C LEU A 36 -3.84 -8.21 4.80
N GLU A 37 -2.75 -8.77 4.26
CA GLU A 37 -2.80 -10.10 3.61
C GLU A 37 -3.22 -11.20 4.60
N LYS A 38 -2.66 -11.20 5.83
CA LYS A 38 -3.02 -12.15 6.88
C LYS A 38 -4.51 -12.09 7.24
N ASN A 39 -5.14 -10.93 7.13
CA ASN A 39 -6.56 -10.72 7.40
C ASN A 39 -7.46 -10.90 6.15
N GLY A 40 -6.93 -11.44 5.05
CA GLY A 40 -7.72 -11.87 3.90
C GLY A 40 -8.00 -10.77 2.86
N VAL A 41 -7.22 -9.69 2.85
CA VAL A 41 -7.26 -8.69 1.78
C VAL A 41 -6.75 -9.32 0.48
N ASP A 42 -7.42 -9.00 -0.64
CA ASP A 42 -7.13 -9.60 -1.93
C ASP A 42 -6.16 -8.77 -2.78
N LEU A 43 -6.24 -7.44 -2.69
CA LEU A 43 -5.34 -6.49 -3.34
C LEU A 43 -5.03 -5.34 -2.38
N ILE A 44 -3.81 -4.82 -2.47
CA ILE A 44 -3.40 -3.65 -1.71
C ILE A 44 -2.94 -2.56 -2.65
N GLU A 45 -3.48 -1.37 -2.46
CA GLU A 45 -3.06 -0.12 -3.08
C GLU A 45 -2.24 0.68 -2.06
N ILE A 46 -0.98 0.95 -2.42
CA ILE A 46 -0.02 1.64 -1.56
C ILE A 46 0.10 3.08 -2.08
N GLY A 47 -0.56 4.00 -1.40
CA GLY A 47 -0.51 5.41 -1.73
C GLY A 47 0.88 5.98 -1.47
N LEU A 48 1.59 6.34 -2.53
CA LEU A 48 2.80 7.13 -2.44
C LEU A 48 2.42 8.57 -2.07
N PRO A 49 2.92 9.13 -0.95
CA PRO A 49 2.52 10.46 -0.53
C PRO A 49 3.03 11.52 -1.50
N PHE A 50 2.16 12.48 -1.84
CA PHE A 50 2.42 13.55 -2.79
C PHE A 50 2.13 14.92 -2.16
N SER A 51 2.87 15.96 -2.54
CA SER A 51 2.75 17.30 -1.95
C SER A 51 1.42 17.98 -2.30
N ASP A 52 0.87 17.67 -3.47
CA ASP A 52 -0.32 18.32 -4.03
C ASP A 52 -1.39 17.29 -4.47
N PRO A 53 -1.97 16.50 -3.54
CA PRO A 53 -2.89 15.40 -3.84
C PRO A 53 -4.31 15.90 -4.18
N LEU A 54 -4.47 16.48 -5.38
CA LEU A 54 -5.71 17.16 -5.81
C LEU A 54 -6.94 16.23 -5.90
N ALA A 55 -6.72 14.94 -6.17
CA ALA A 55 -7.80 13.96 -6.36
C ALA A 55 -8.29 13.33 -5.04
N ASP A 56 -7.56 13.52 -3.96
CA ASP A 56 -7.79 12.83 -2.69
C ASP A 56 -8.69 13.64 -1.74
N GLY A 57 -9.49 12.94 -0.94
CA GLY A 57 -10.29 13.55 0.12
C GLY A 57 -9.45 13.92 1.36
N PRO A 58 -10.00 14.74 2.29
CA PRO A 58 -9.25 15.29 3.42
C PRO A 58 -8.50 14.26 4.28
N THR A 59 -9.09 13.07 4.48
CA THR A 59 -8.46 11.98 5.24
C THR A 59 -7.17 11.50 4.58
N ILE A 60 -7.17 11.29 3.27
CA ILE A 60 -6.01 10.81 2.52
C ILE A 60 -4.97 11.93 2.35
N GLN A 61 -5.43 13.18 2.17
CA GLN A 61 -4.54 14.33 2.17
C GLN A 61 -3.78 14.46 3.51
N ALA A 62 -4.47 14.25 4.64
CA ALA A 62 -3.87 14.31 5.97
C ALA A 62 -2.87 13.17 6.23
N SER A 63 -3.20 11.93 5.85
CA SER A 63 -2.25 10.80 5.96
C SER A 63 -1.04 10.99 5.05
N SER A 64 -1.24 11.50 3.83
CA SER A 64 -0.14 11.82 2.89
C SER A 64 0.77 12.92 3.42
N THR A 65 0.19 13.98 3.99
CA THR A 65 0.95 15.07 4.61
C THR A 65 1.80 14.56 5.78
N THR A 66 1.22 13.72 6.63
CA THR A 66 1.93 13.11 7.77
C THR A 66 3.06 12.19 7.28
N ALA A 67 2.82 11.38 6.24
CA ALA A 67 3.84 10.53 5.64
C ALA A 67 5.02 11.33 5.06
N LEU A 68 4.76 12.48 4.41
CA LEU A 68 5.82 13.40 3.96
C LEU A 68 6.61 13.95 5.14
N GLN A 69 5.94 14.35 6.22
CA GLN A 69 6.59 14.85 7.44
C GLN A 69 7.44 13.77 8.13
N ASN A 70 7.02 12.51 8.06
CA ASN A 70 7.81 11.36 8.50
C ASN A 70 9.04 11.10 7.63
N GLY A 71 9.19 11.79 6.50
CA GLY A 71 10.31 11.67 5.57
C GLY A 71 10.12 10.57 4.52
N MET A 72 8.89 10.10 4.27
CA MET A 72 8.64 9.08 3.26
C MET A 72 8.98 9.62 1.86
N THR A 73 9.67 8.80 1.07
CA THR A 73 10.03 9.08 -0.33
C THR A 73 9.81 7.83 -1.18
N THR A 74 9.76 8.00 -2.50
CA THR A 74 9.71 6.87 -3.45
C THR A 74 10.85 5.90 -3.21
N GLN A 75 12.07 6.41 -2.99
CA GLN A 75 13.24 5.57 -2.74
C GLN A 75 13.06 4.72 -1.48
N ILE A 76 12.67 5.34 -0.36
CA ILE A 76 12.42 4.62 0.89
C ILE A 76 11.33 3.56 0.73
N LEU A 77 10.24 3.88 0.03
CA LEU A 77 9.18 2.90 -0.22
C LEU A 77 9.71 1.69 -0.98
N PHE A 78 10.45 1.89 -2.09
CA PHE A 78 10.98 0.76 -2.85
C PHE A 78 12.06 -0.03 -2.07
N ASP A 79 12.87 0.64 -1.26
CA ASP A 79 13.84 -0.03 -0.37
C ASP A 79 13.13 -0.89 0.67
N GLN A 80 12.05 -0.39 1.28
CA GLN A 80 11.22 -1.17 2.21
C GLN A 80 10.54 -2.36 1.52
N LEU A 81 10.19 -2.24 0.24
CA LEU A 81 9.49 -3.28 -0.52
C LEU A 81 10.43 -4.29 -1.21
N ILE A 82 11.74 -4.09 -1.18
CA ILE A 82 12.69 -4.87 -2.00
C ILE A 82 12.55 -6.39 -1.83
N ASN A 83 12.31 -6.86 -0.59
CA ASN A 83 12.14 -8.27 -0.25
C ASN A 83 10.70 -8.65 0.09
N ILE A 84 9.72 -7.75 -0.13
CA ILE A 84 8.33 -7.97 0.33
C ILE A 84 7.72 -9.25 -0.24
N ARG A 85 8.18 -9.70 -1.40
CA ARG A 85 7.67 -10.89 -2.09
C ARG A 85 8.08 -12.21 -1.45
N GLU A 86 9.03 -12.19 -0.52
CA GLU A 86 9.34 -13.35 0.32
C GLU A 86 8.14 -13.68 1.21
N SER A 87 7.55 -12.65 1.85
CA SER A 87 6.40 -12.78 2.75
C SER A 87 5.03 -12.58 2.10
N VAL A 88 4.91 -11.76 1.05
CA VAL A 88 3.62 -11.29 0.50
C VAL A 88 3.36 -11.77 -0.92
N LYS A 89 2.21 -12.40 -1.15
CA LYS A 89 1.84 -13.04 -2.43
C LYS A 89 0.74 -12.30 -3.18
N ILE A 90 -0.14 -11.57 -2.49
CA ILE A 90 -1.20 -10.80 -3.13
C ILE A 90 -0.67 -9.65 -4.01
N PRO A 91 -1.46 -9.18 -5.00
CA PRO A 91 -1.15 -7.98 -5.76
C PRO A 91 -0.90 -6.77 -4.86
N LEU A 92 0.20 -6.07 -5.14
CA LEU A 92 0.49 -4.74 -4.59
C LEU A 92 0.53 -3.78 -5.77
N ILE A 93 -0.21 -2.68 -5.67
CA ILE A 93 -0.28 -1.59 -6.64
C ILE A 93 0.30 -0.35 -5.96
N ILE A 94 1.13 0.40 -6.69
CA ILE A 94 1.67 1.71 -6.29
C ILE A 94 1.18 2.71 -7.32
#